data_AF-A0A3N5NNG7-F1
#
_entry.id   AF-A0A3N5NNG7-F1
#
_cell.length_a   1.000
_cell.length_b   1.000
_cell.length_c   1.000
_cell.angle_alpha   90.00
_cell.angle_beta   90.00
_cell.angle_gamma   90.00
#
_symmetry.space_group_name_H-M   'P 1'
#
loop_
_entity.id
_entity.type
_entity.pdbx_description
1 polymer ?
#
loop_
_entity_poly.entity_id
_entity_poly.type
_entity_poly.pdbx_seq_one_letter_code
_entity_poly.pdbx_strand_id
1 'polypeptide(L)'
;FVEAARLRPGQTLARDLAALAREAGQDPALAALLDPRHIEGRLLAWAEAGWLEYRGVGRDMLLALPPSPADSRERVAAMVADYDAGQAARIAEMRAYAYSQACRHGTISVYFGGPGMEECNACDNCRGAGARAQSPARLPLPQAMAPARVERAAPRHTGRAPGGDPTRLMLQGVAQLPYALGRSGLARALAGSASSRLQADRFPLFGALAGRSQKGIMDLADRLLAEGLLEQFEQNGYSLLRLTARGQALLSAPEEQEEKQEEPGVARGDAGTPAAQGQGQGDLFERLRAWRLATAREIDKPPYVICHDSTLRDIAAAHPGSLAELSAIKGMGPQRLAAYGEQILCVVRGDQG
;
A
#
# COMPACT_ATOMS: atom_id res chain seq x y z
N PHE A 1 2.76 47.29 1.57
CA PHE A 1 1.39 47.73 1.93
C PHE A 1 1.39 48.66 3.15
N VAL A 2 1.81 48.22 4.35
CA VAL A 2 1.81 49.03 5.59
C VAL A 2 2.51 50.39 5.43
N GLU A 3 3.72 50.41 4.87
CA GLU A 3 4.49 51.63 4.62
C GLU A 3 3.86 52.51 3.53
N ALA A 4 3.42 51.91 2.42
CA ALA A 4 2.71 52.60 1.33
C ALA A 4 1.37 53.23 1.78
N ALA A 5 0.71 52.62 2.77
CA ALA A 5 -0.54 53.09 3.36
C ALA A 5 -0.33 54.01 4.59
N ARG A 6 0.93 54.32 4.96
CA ARG A 6 1.30 55.16 6.12
C ARG A 6 0.69 54.70 7.46
N LEU A 7 0.60 53.39 7.66
CA LEU A 7 0.01 52.81 8.86
C LEU A 7 1.06 52.56 9.94
N ARG A 8 0.69 52.78 11.22
CA ARG A 8 1.55 52.43 12.36
C ARG A 8 1.37 50.93 12.69
N PRO A 9 2.43 50.23 13.13
CA PRO A 9 2.29 48.86 13.63
C PRO A 9 1.24 48.80 14.76
N GLY A 10 0.27 47.89 14.64
CA GLY A 10 -0.83 47.73 15.61
C GLY A 10 -1.99 48.73 15.45
N GLN A 11 -1.97 49.61 14.45
CA GLN A 11 -3.07 50.53 14.18
C GLN A 11 -4.31 49.79 13.68
N THR A 12 -5.44 49.95 14.38
CA THR A 12 -6.74 49.45 13.94
C THR A 12 -7.19 50.15 12.66
N LEU A 13 -7.66 49.35 11.70
CA LEU A 13 -8.26 49.84 10.46
C LEU A 13 -9.76 49.59 10.49
N ALA A 14 -10.56 50.65 10.41
CA ALA A 14 -11.96 50.51 10.08
C ALA A 14 -12.10 50.25 8.57
N ARG A 15 -12.72 49.12 8.21
CA ARG A 15 -13.03 48.75 6.84
C ARG A 15 -14.49 48.36 6.74
N ASP A 16 -15.19 48.98 5.80
CA ASP A 16 -16.51 48.51 5.39
C ASP A 16 -16.31 47.29 4.50
N LEU A 17 -16.65 46.10 5.03
CA LEU A 17 -16.51 44.84 4.32
C LEU A 17 -17.39 44.77 3.07
N ALA A 18 -18.54 45.45 3.05
CA ALA A 18 -19.43 45.51 1.88
C ALA A 18 -18.89 46.47 0.81
N ALA A 19 -18.23 47.55 1.20
CA ALA A 19 -17.46 48.39 0.27
C ALA A 19 -16.26 47.60 -0.29
N LEU A 20 -15.50 46.92 0.57
CA LEU A 20 -14.37 46.09 0.18
C LEU A 20 -14.79 44.97 -0.79
N ALA A 21 -15.93 44.33 -0.56
CA ALA A 21 -16.50 43.32 -1.45
C ALA A 21 -16.83 43.87 -2.85
N ARG A 22 -17.38 45.09 -2.91
CA ARG A 22 -17.67 45.77 -4.18
C ARG A 22 -16.39 46.20 -4.91
N GLU A 23 -15.40 46.71 -4.19
CA GLU A 23 -14.10 47.12 -4.73
C GLU A 23 -13.28 45.91 -5.21
N ALA A 24 -13.36 44.80 -4.49
CA ALA A 24 -12.75 43.51 -4.85
C ALA A 24 -13.41 42.81 -6.05
N GLY A 25 -14.53 43.34 -6.56
CA GLY A 25 -15.38 42.74 -7.60
C GLY A 25 -14.74 42.51 -8.98
N GLN A 26 -13.42 42.67 -9.11
CA GLN A 26 -12.64 42.21 -10.26
C GLN A 26 -12.24 40.73 -10.15
N ASP A 27 -12.33 40.13 -8.96
CA ASP A 27 -12.07 38.71 -8.72
C ASP A 27 -13.37 37.98 -8.32
N PRO A 28 -13.92 37.09 -9.17
CA PRO A 28 -15.13 36.33 -8.90
C PRO A 28 -15.04 35.45 -7.64
N ALA A 29 -13.86 34.92 -7.32
CA ALA A 29 -13.65 34.08 -6.14
C ALA A 29 -13.73 34.94 -4.87
N LEU A 30 -13.15 36.13 -4.91
CA LEU A 30 -13.18 37.07 -3.80
C LEU A 30 -14.58 37.66 -3.58
N ALA A 31 -15.31 37.95 -4.67
CA ALA A 31 -16.71 38.41 -4.59
C ALA A 31 -17.63 37.36 -3.94
N ALA A 32 -17.49 36.07 -4.31
CA ALA A 32 -18.25 34.98 -3.70
C ALA A 32 -17.91 34.80 -2.21
N LEU A 33 -16.64 34.99 -1.84
CA LEU A 33 -16.12 34.91 -0.48
C LEU A 33 -16.57 36.10 0.39
N LEU A 34 -16.84 37.25 -0.22
CA LEU A 34 -17.28 38.47 0.46
C LEU A 34 -18.78 38.77 0.34
N ASP A 35 -19.59 37.82 -0.15
CA ASP A 35 -21.06 37.95 -0.20
C ASP A 35 -21.63 38.32 1.19
N PRO A 36 -22.32 39.47 1.34
CA PRO A 36 -22.86 39.93 2.61
C PRO A 36 -23.79 38.93 3.30
N ARG A 37 -24.45 38.04 2.55
CA ARG A 37 -25.35 37.01 3.11
C ARG A 37 -24.61 35.93 3.88
N HIS A 38 -23.32 35.73 3.60
CA HIS A 38 -22.53 34.63 4.12
C HIS A 38 -21.24 35.07 4.81
N ILE A 39 -20.87 36.36 4.72
CA ILE A 39 -19.60 36.88 5.27
C ILE A 39 -19.53 36.71 6.79
N GLU A 40 -20.61 36.99 7.52
CA GLU A 40 -20.63 36.87 8.98
C GLU A 40 -20.40 35.42 9.43
N GLY A 41 -21.16 34.47 8.86
CA GLY A 41 -20.98 33.05 9.16
C GLY A 41 -19.59 32.54 8.80
N ARG A 42 -18.98 33.04 7.72
CA ARG A 42 -17.60 32.70 7.35
C ARG A 42 -16.57 33.27 8.32
N LEU A 43 -16.72 34.52 8.73
CA LEU A 43 -15.82 35.16 9.71
C LEU A 43 -15.87 34.43 11.06
N LEU A 44 -17.05 34.03 11.52
CA LEU A 44 -17.22 33.22 12.72
C LEU A 44 -16.57 31.83 12.54
N ALA A 45 -16.78 31.16 11.42
CA ALA A 45 -16.14 29.87 11.14
C ALA A 45 -14.60 29.97 11.08
N TRP A 46 -14.07 31.04 10.50
CA TRP A 46 -12.62 31.30 10.49
C TRP A 46 -12.08 31.65 11.88
N ALA A 47 -12.87 32.33 12.71
CA ALA A 47 -12.53 32.56 14.11
C ALA A 47 -12.46 31.24 14.89
N GLU A 48 -13.48 30.39 14.75
CA GLU A 48 -13.52 29.05 15.36
C GLU A 48 -12.35 28.18 14.91
N ALA A 49 -11.98 28.26 13.64
CA ALA A 49 -10.83 27.55 13.09
C ALA A 49 -9.48 28.24 13.38
N GLY A 50 -9.47 29.35 14.11
CA GLY A 50 -8.25 30.04 14.56
C GLY A 50 -7.49 30.84 13.50
N TRP A 51 -8.13 31.13 12.36
CA TRP A 51 -7.51 31.90 11.27
C TRP A 51 -7.54 33.41 11.52
N LEU A 52 -8.49 33.86 12.34
CA LEU A 52 -8.64 35.25 12.77
C LEU A 52 -9.17 35.28 14.21
N GLU A 53 -9.02 36.41 14.87
CA GLU A 53 -9.67 36.69 16.14
C GLU A 53 -10.83 37.66 15.87
N TYR A 54 -12.03 37.26 16.28
CA TYR A 54 -13.23 38.08 16.21
C TYR A 54 -13.57 38.63 17.60
N ARG A 55 -13.74 39.95 17.71
CA ARG A 55 -14.28 40.61 18.91
C ARG A 55 -15.39 41.58 18.51
N GLY A 56 -16.58 41.39 19.08
CA GLY A 56 -17.67 42.35 18.94
C GLY A 56 -17.45 43.57 19.84
N VAL A 57 -17.50 44.78 19.27
CA VAL A 57 -17.40 46.04 20.03
C VAL A 57 -18.60 46.92 19.67
N GLY A 58 -19.67 46.82 20.46
CA GLY A 58 -20.91 47.55 20.19
C GLY A 58 -21.59 47.09 18.89
N ARG A 59 -21.71 48.00 17.91
CA ARG A 59 -22.22 47.70 16.56
C ARG A 59 -21.11 47.35 15.56
N ASP A 60 -19.86 47.44 15.99
CA ASP A 60 -18.70 47.24 15.14
C ASP A 60 -18.05 45.87 15.40
N MET A 61 -17.41 45.36 14.35
CA MET A 61 -16.67 44.11 14.37
C MET A 61 -15.18 44.39 14.32
N LEU A 62 -14.43 43.89 15.29
CA LEU A 62 -12.97 43.89 15.28
C LEU A 62 -12.49 42.52 14.80
N LEU A 63 -11.71 42.52 13.72
CA LEU A 63 -11.01 41.35 13.19
C LEU A 63 -9.51 41.55 13.36
N ALA A 64 -8.83 40.59 13.97
CA ALA A 64 -7.37 40.55 14.04
C ALA A 64 -6.84 39.28 13.40
N LEU A 65 -5.76 39.41 12.63
CA LEU A 65 -5.02 38.23 12.17
C LEU A 65 -4.05 37.81 13.28
N PRO A 66 -4.07 36.56 13.74
CA PRO A 66 -3.09 36.07 14.68
C PRO A 66 -1.68 36.17 14.06
N PRO A 67 -0.64 36.41 14.88
CA PRO A 67 0.73 36.39 14.38
C PRO A 67 1.03 35.02 13.79
N SER A 68 1.74 35.01 12.66
CA SER A 68 2.25 33.77 12.09
C SER A 68 3.11 33.05 13.14
N PRO A 69 2.95 31.73 13.34
CA PRO A 69 3.84 30.95 14.19
C PRO A 69 5.32 31.21 13.88
N ALA A 70 6.19 31.25 14.90
CA ALA A 70 7.60 31.62 14.73
C ALA A 70 8.35 30.70 13.74
N ASP A 71 7.92 29.45 13.64
CA ASP A 71 8.44 28.40 12.75
C ASP A 71 7.84 28.43 11.34
N SER A 72 6.93 29.35 11.02
CA SER A 72 6.25 29.38 9.71
C SER A 72 7.23 29.49 8.55
N ARG A 73 8.30 30.28 8.72
CA ARG A 73 9.36 30.41 7.71
C ARG A 73 10.10 29.09 7.51
N GLU A 74 10.41 28.39 8.59
CA GLU A 74 11.12 27.10 8.56
C GLU A 74 10.24 26.01 7.93
N ARG A 75 8.95 25.97 8.26
CA ARG A 75 7.99 25.04 7.66
C ARG A 75 7.85 25.25 6.16
N VAL A 76 7.73 26.51 5.71
CA VAL A 76 7.68 26.82 4.28
C VAL A 76 8.99 26.46 3.61
N ALA A 77 10.13 26.77 4.22
CA ALA A 77 11.45 26.41 3.69
C ALA A 77 11.62 24.88 3.56
N ALA A 78 11.15 24.10 4.54
CA ALA A 78 11.16 22.64 4.49
C ALA A 78 10.29 22.11 3.34
N MET A 79 9.08 22.64 3.15
CA MET A 79 8.21 22.25 2.03
C MET A 79 8.84 22.54 0.66
N VAL A 80 9.51 23.69 0.52
CA VAL A 80 10.23 24.04 -0.71
C VAL A 80 11.42 23.09 -0.92
N ALA A 81 12.19 22.80 0.13
CA ALA A 81 13.32 21.88 0.06
C ALA A 81 12.88 20.45 -0.33
N ASP A 82 11.78 19.95 0.25
CA ASP A 82 11.19 18.65 -0.10
C ASP A 82 10.74 18.61 -1.56
N TYR A 83 10.11 19.70 -2.03
CA TYR A 83 9.71 19.84 -3.42
C TYR A 83 10.91 19.78 -4.36
N ASP A 84 11.95 20.55 -4.09
CA ASP A 84 13.17 20.60 -4.89
C ASP A 84 13.90 19.24 -4.90
N ALA A 85 13.97 18.57 -3.75
CA ALA A 85 14.52 17.22 -3.66
C ALA A 85 13.73 16.23 -4.54
N GLY A 86 12.40 16.31 -4.52
CA GLY A 86 11.53 15.51 -5.38
C GLY A 86 11.67 15.83 -6.87
N GLN A 87 11.96 17.08 -7.24
CA GLN A 87 12.26 17.44 -8.64
C GLN A 87 13.62 16.90 -9.07
N ALA A 88 14.66 17.05 -8.25
CA ALA A 88 15.99 16.53 -8.52
C ALA A 88 15.98 15.00 -8.68
N ALA A 89 15.24 14.29 -7.83
CA ALA A 89 15.08 12.84 -7.92
C ALA A 89 14.45 12.41 -9.25
N ARG A 90 13.38 13.07 -9.70
CA ARG A 90 12.73 12.79 -10.99
C ARG A 90 13.65 13.02 -12.18
N ILE A 91 14.44 14.10 -12.15
CA ILE A 91 15.45 14.39 -13.18
C ILE A 91 16.52 13.28 -13.18
N ALA A 92 17.00 12.86 -12.01
CA ALA A 92 17.98 11.79 -11.89
C ALA A 92 17.44 10.46 -12.44
N GLU A 93 16.18 10.14 -12.18
CA GLU A 93 15.51 8.95 -12.68
C GLU A 93 15.34 8.97 -14.21
N MET A 94 14.93 10.11 -14.79
CA MET A 94 14.84 10.25 -16.24
C MET A 94 16.22 10.13 -16.91
N ARG A 95 17.26 10.68 -16.29
CA ARG A 95 18.65 10.50 -16.76
C ARG A 95 19.08 9.05 -16.67
N ALA A 96 18.76 8.37 -15.56
CA ALA A 96 19.05 6.96 -15.38
C ALA A 96 18.36 6.12 -16.45
N TYR A 97 17.09 6.39 -16.74
CA TYR A 97 16.38 5.80 -17.88
C TYR A 97 17.16 6.04 -19.16
N ALA A 98 17.43 7.28 -19.55
CA ALA A 98 18.07 7.63 -20.83
C ALA A 98 19.41 6.90 -21.07
N TYR A 99 20.28 6.83 -20.05
CA TYR A 99 21.62 6.24 -20.17
C TYR A 99 21.71 4.75 -19.84
N SER A 100 20.64 4.16 -19.30
CA SER A 100 20.61 2.74 -18.94
C SER A 100 20.74 1.82 -20.15
N GLN A 101 21.38 0.67 -19.93
CA GLN A 101 21.42 -0.46 -20.87
C GLN A 101 20.39 -1.55 -20.52
N ALA A 102 19.64 -1.38 -19.42
CA ALA A 102 18.56 -2.28 -19.05
C ALA A 102 17.38 -2.14 -20.02
N CYS A 103 16.46 -3.10 -20.01
CA CYS A 103 15.25 -3.02 -20.81
C CYS A 103 14.48 -1.70 -20.57
N ARG A 104 14.24 -0.93 -21.64
CA ARG A 104 13.47 0.32 -21.57
C ARG A 104 12.06 0.09 -21.06
N HIS A 105 11.38 -0.93 -21.59
CA HIS A 105 10.02 -1.28 -21.18
C HIS A 105 9.97 -1.72 -19.72
N GLY A 106 11.00 -2.41 -19.21
CA GLY A 106 11.09 -2.73 -17.79
C GLY A 106 11.27 -1.53 -16.90
N THR A 107 12.12 -0.57 -17.30
CA THR A 107 12.30 0.66 -16.53
C THR A 107 11.00 1.49 -16.51
N ILE A 108 10.31 1.62 -17.66
CA ILE A 108 9.02 2.34 -17.74
C ILE A 108 7.94 1.63 -16.90
N SER A 109 7.86 0.30 -16.99
CA SER A 109 6.89 -0.48 -16.21
C SER A 109 7.08 -0.24 -14.72
N VAL A 110 8.32 -0.35 -14.22
CA VAL A 110 8.66 -0.11 -12.81
C VAL A 110 8.37 1.33 -12.39
N TYR A 111 8.72 2.33 -13.22
CA TYR A 111 8.45 3.74 -12.94
C TYR A 111 6.96 4.01 -12.66
N PHE A 112 6.06 3.35 -13.38
CA PHE A 112 4.61 3.44 -13.17
C PHE A 112 4.05 2.43 -12.17
N GLY A 113 4.91 1.72 -11.42
CA GLY A 113 4.52 0.75 -10.41
C GLY A 113 3.94 -0.55 -10.98
N GLY A 114 4.33 -0.89 -12.21
CA GLY A 114 4.09 -2.19 -12.86
C GLY A 114 5.24 -3.17 -12.60
N PRO A 115 5.10 -4.42 -13.08
CA PRO A 115 6.11 -5.47 -12.86
C PRO A 115 7.43 -5.12 -13.57
N GLY A 116 8.55 -5.44 -12.92
CA GLY A 116 9.87 -5.38 -13.57
C GLY A 116 10.02 -6.47 -14.64
N MET A 117 10.71 -6.14 -15.72
CA MET A 117 11.12 -7.11 -16.74
C MET A 117 12.58 -6.87 -17.11
N GLU A 118 13.35 -7.94 -17.17
CA GLU A 118 14.77 -7.87 -17.54
C GLU A 118 14.94 -7.72 -19.06
N GLU A 119 14.07 -8.34 -19.85
CA GLU A 119 14.09 -8.28 -21.31
C GLU A 119 12.69 -8.26 -21.91
N CYS A 120 12.46 -7.41 -22.91
CA CYS A 120 11.17 -7.31 -23.62
C CYS A 120 11.25 -7.73 -25.09
N ASN A 121 12.46 -8.00 -25.60
CA ASN A 121 12.76 -8.33 -27.01
C ASN A 121 12.28 -7.31 -28.07
N ALA A 122 11.72 -6.17 -27.65
CA ALA A 122 11.11 -5.17 -28.53
C ALA A 122 11.79 -3.79 -28.46
N CYS A 123 12.38 -3.41 -27.32
CA CYS A 123 13.06 -2.12 -27.17
C CYS A 123 14.48 -2.14 -27.76
N ASP A 124 15.03 -0.95 -28.05
CA ASP A 124 16.39 -0.73 -28.55
C ASP A 124 17.46 -1.45 -27.71
N ASN A 125 17.33 -1.45 -26.38
CA ASN A 125 18.28 -2.12 -25.48
C ASN A 125 18.21 -3.67 -25.53
N CYS A 126 17.05 -4.24 -25.87
CA CYS A 126 16.87 -5.70 -25.94
C CYS A 126 16.98 -6.26 -27.36
N ARG A 127 16.77 -5.43 -28.38
CA ARG A 127 16.92 -5.84 -29.79
C ARG A 127 18.40 -6.08 -30.09
N GLY A 128 18.77 -7.34 -30.29
CA GLY A 128 20.13 -7.76 -30.62
C GLY A 128 20.99 -8.18 -29.42
N ALA A 129 20.42 -8.38 -28.22
CA ALA A 129 21.16 -8.81 -27.02
C ALA A 129 21.87 -10.18 -27.15
N GLY A 130 21.42 -11.04 -28.09
CA GLY A 130 22.12 -12.28 -28.44
C GLY A 130 23.52 -12.08 -29.09
N ALA A 131 23.92 -10.85 -29.43
CA ALA A 131 25.20 -10.54 -30.08
C ALA A 131 26.22 -9.78 -29.21
N ARG A 132 25.93 -9.53 -27.92
CA ARG A 132 26.78 -8.66 -27.06
C ARG A 132 27.89 -9.37 -26.27
N ALA A 133 28.20 -10.63 -26.57
CA ALA A 133 29.28 -11.35 -25.90
C ALA A 133 30.70 -10.79 -26.17
N GLN A 134 30.89 -9.87 -27.13
CA GLN A 134 32.21 -9.32 -27.42
C GLN A 134 32.13 -7.83 -27.83
N SER A 135 32.35 -6.92 -26.89
CA SER A 135 32.86 -5.57 -27.19
C SER A 135 33.59 -4.97 -25.99
N PRO A 136 34.65 -4.19 -26.23
CA PRO A 136 35.69 -3.90 -25.24
C PRO A 136 35.22 -2.92 -24.17
N ALA A 137 35.93 -2.96 -23.03
CA ALA A 137 35.64 -2.24 -21.81
C ALA A 137 35.33 -0.75 -22.03
N ARG A 138 34.19 -0.29 -21.50
CA ARG A 138 33.84 1.13 -21.38
C ARG A 138 34.92 1.85 -20.58
N LEU A 139 35.31 3.06 -21.03
CA LEU A 139 36.10 3.98 -20.20
C LEU A 139 35.36 4.25 -18.88
N PRO A 140 36.06 4.27 -17.73
CA PRO A 140 35.44 4.52 -16.44
C PRO A 140 34.97 5.98 -16.33
N LEU A 141 33.80 6.17 -15.71
CA LEU A 141 33.33 7.49 -15.29
C LEU A 141 34.24 8.06 -14.19
N PRO A 142 34.45 9.38 -14.13
CA PRO A 142 35.24 10.03 -13.08
C PRO A 142 34.71 9.69 -11.67
N GLN A 143 35.62 9.36 -10.76
CA GLN A 143 35.33 8.80 -9.43
C GLN A 143 34.47 9.72 -8.53
N ALA A 144 34.31 11.00 -8.87
CA ALA A 144 33.50 11.95 -8.11
C ALA A 144 31.97 11.72 -8.21
N MET A 145 31.51 10.81 -9.08
CA MET A 145 30.07 10.52 -9.27
C MET A 145 29.73 9.03 -9.20
N ALA A 146 30.66 8.18 -8.73
CA ALA A 146 30.35 6.78 -8.48
C ALA A 146 29.62 6.68 -7.14
N PRO A 147 28.30 6.36 -7.09
CA PRO A 147 27.68 6.01 -5.82
C PRO A 147 28.41 4.78 -5.28
N ALA A 148 28.72 4.78 -3.97
CA ALA A 148 29.24 3.62 -3.29
C ALA A 148 28.36 2.42 -3.65
N ARG A 149 28.94 1.43 -4.34
CA ARG A 149 28.25 0.22 -4.76
C ARG A 149 27.93 -0.58 -3.51
N VAL A 150 26.79 -0.30 -2.89
CA VAL A 150 26.18 -1.24 -1.97
C VAL A 150 25.72 -2.40 -2.85
N GLU A 151 26.46 -3.51 -2.82
CA GLU A 151 25.98 -4.79 -3.32
C GLU A 151 24.73 -5.17 -2.52
N ARG A 152 23.57 -4.68 -2.95
CA ARG A 152 22.30 -5.26 -2.53
C ARG A 152 22.12 -6.51 -3.36
N ALA A 153 22.43 -7.64 -2.74
CA ALA A 153 21.99 -8.95 -3.20
C ALA A 153 20.50 -8.88 -3.51
N ALA A 154 20.14 -9.11 -4.78
CA ALA A 154 18.76 -9.28 -5.19
C ALA A 154 18.18 -10.48 -4.45
N PRO A 155 17.07 -10.35 -3.70
CA PRO A 155 16.42 -11.52 -3.13
C PRO A 155 15.76 -12.28 -4.27
N ARG A 156 16.33 -13.45 -4.58
CA ARG A 156 15.67 -14.47 -5.38
C ARG A 156 14.41 -14.88 -4.62
N HIS A 157 13.24 -14.76 -5.25
CA HIS A 157 11.99 -15.31 -4.73
C HIS A 157 12.05 -16.84 -4.79
N THR A 158 12.66 -17.45 -3.79
CA THR A 158 12.38 -18.84 -3.40
C THR A 158 11.36 -18.78 -2.28
N GLY A 159 10.20 -19.41 -2.48
CA GLY A 159 9.15 -19.48 -1.47
C GLY A 159 9.67 -20.03 -0.15
N ARG A 160 9.79 -19.16 0.85
CA ARG A 160 9.79 -19.47 2.28
C ARG A 160 9.48 -18.18 3.03
N ALA A 161 8.41 -18.18 3.84
CA ALA A 161 8.15 -17.07 4.74
C ALA A 161 9.39 -16.86 5.64
N PRO A 162 9.89 -15.63 5.82
CA PRO A 162 10.98 -15.40 6.76
C PRO A 162 10.48 -15.83 8.14
N GLY A 163 11.10 -16.88 8.70
CA GLY A 163 10.93 -17.19 10.12
C GLY A 163 11.51 -16.03 10.91
N GLY A 164 10.67 -15.37 11.71
CA GLY A 164 11.03 -14.21 12.51
C GLY A 164 9.96 -13.96 13.57
N ASP A 165 10.34 -13.29 14.66
CA ASP A 165 9.41 -12.91 15.71
C ASP A 165 8.24 -12.08 15.12
N PRO A 166 6.97 -12.48 15.31
CA PRO A 166 5.81 -11.74 14.84
C PRO A 166 5.77 -10.28 15.29
N THR A 167 6.30 -9.99 16.50
CA THR A 167 6.39 -8.62 17.01
C THR A 167 7.36 -7.81 16.15
N ARG A 168 8.56 -8.33 15.91
CA ARG A 168 9.54 -7.68 15.03
C ARG A 168 9.03 -7.51 13.61
N LEU A 169 8.36 -8.51 13.04
CA LEU A 169 7.75 -8.42 11.70
C LEU A 169 6.63 -7.36 11.63
N MET A 170 5.84 -7.19 12.68
CA MET A 170 4.83 -6.13 12.77
C MET A 170 5.49 -4.74 12.81
N LEU A 171 6.50 -4.55 13.67
CA LEU A 171 7.21 -3.27 13.81
C LEU A 171 7.97 -2.90 12.53
N GLN A 172 8.66 -3.88 11.93
CA GLN A 172 9.31 -3.73 10.63
C GLN A 172 8.29 -3.43 9.53
N GLY A 173 7.11 -4.05 9.62
CA GLY A 173 5.98 -3.78 8.74
C GLY A 173 5.58 -2.32 8.77
N VAL A 174 5.35 -1.74 9.95
CA VAL A 174 5.02 -0.31 10.12
C VAL A 174 6.15 0.60 9.61
N ALA A 175 7.41 0.24 9.87
CA ALA A 175 8.58 1.03 9.44
C ALA A 175 8.73 1.12 7.90
N GLN A 176 8.35 0.05 7.18
CA GLN A 176 8.56 -0.07 5.74
C GLN A 176 7.30 0.23 4.92
N LEU A 177 6.23 0.73 5.56
CA LEU A 177 5.02 1.10 4.84
C LEU A 177 5.31 2.25 3.86
N PRO A 178 4.87 2.13 2.58
CA PRO A 178 5.01 3.23 1.62
C PRO A 178 4.10 4.41 1.96
N TYR A 179 3.05 4.18 2.75
CA TYR A 179 2.17 5.19 3.31
C TYR A 179 1.54 4.64 4.60
N ALA A 180 1.23 5.51 5.54
CA ALA A 180 0.66 5.12 6.82
C ALA A 180 -0.66 4.35 6.64
N LEU A 181 -0.80 3.25 7.37
CA LEU A 181 -1.98 2.39 7.38
C LEU A 181 -2.55 2.29 8.78
N GLY A 182 -3.86 2.15 8.85
CA GLY A 182 -4.53 1.74 10.08
C GLY A 182 -4.39 0.24 10.35
N ARG A 183 -4.76 -0.17 11.57
CA ARG A 183 -4.68 -1.55 12.08
C ARG A 183 -5.18 -2.62 11.10
N SER A 184 -6.39 -2.44 10.58
CA SER A 184 -7.03 -3.41 9.68
C SER A 184 -6.40 -3.44 8.28
N GLY A 185 -5.79 -2.35 7.84
CA GLY A 185 -5.04 -2.28 6.58
C GLY A 185 -3.73 -3.05 6.69
N LEU A 186 -2.96 -2.77 7.74
CA LEU A 186 -1.70 -3.46 8.03
C LEU A 186 -1.91 -4.96 8.26
N ALA A 187 -2.94 -5.34 9.02
CA ALA A 187 -3.25 -6.74 9.27
C ALA A 187 -3.56 -7.52 7.97
N ARG A 188 -4.27 -6.91 7.02
CA ARG A 188 -4.51 -7.52 5.69
C ARG A 188 -3.24 -7.68 4.88
N ALA A 189 -2.36 -6.68 4.91
CA ALA A 189 -1.09 -6.73 4.18
C ALA A 189 -0.16 -7.82 4.74
N LEU A 190 0.04 -7.87 6.05
CA LEU A 190 0.87 -8.89 6.71
C LEU A 190 0.26 -10.29 6.60
N ALA A 191 -1.08 -10.41 6.57
CA ALA A 191 -1.76 -11.68 6.30
C ALA A 191 -1.64 -12.15 4.83
N GLY A 192 -1.18 -11.27 3.91
CA GLY A 192 -1.14 -11.58 2.48
C GLY A 192 -2.53 -11.62 1.83
N SER A 193 -3.50 -10.89 2.39
CA SER A 193 -4.87 -10.88 1.88
C SER A 193 -4.93 -10.21 0.51
N ALA A 194 -5.58 -10.85 -0.46
CA ALA A 194 -5.86 -10.26 -1.77
C ALA A 194 -6.71 -8.97 -1.67
N SER A 195 -7.45 -8.79 -0.57
CA SER A 195 -8.24 -7.58 -0.29
C SER A 195 -7.42 -6.41 0.27
N SER A 196 -6.11 -6.62 0.49
CA SER A 196 -5.20 -5.56 0.93
C SER A 196 -4.97 -4.55 -0.20
N ARG A 197 -4.88 -3.27 0.16
CA ARG A 197 -4.47 -2.22 -0.79
C ARG A 197 -2.96 -2.27 -1.07
N LEU A 198 -2.17 -2.83 -0.15
CA LEU A 198 -0.77 -3.16 -0.36
C LEU A 198 -0.66 -4.59 -0.83
N GLN A 199 0.16 -4.81 -1.86
CA GLN A 199 0.40 -6.10 -2.48
C GLN A 199 1.91 -6.42 -2.41
N ALA A 200 2.30 -7.65 -2.75
CA ALA A 200 3.68 -8.13 -2.61
C ALA A 200 4.71 -7.34 -3.45
N ASP A 201 4.27 -6.68 -4.52
CA ASP A 201 5.06 -5.79 -5.37
C ASP A 201 5.43 -4.47 -4.69
N ARG A 202 4.64 -4.02 -3.71
CA ARG A 202 4.77 -2.70 -3.04
C ARG A 202 5.15 -2.78 -1.57
N PHE A 203 5.15 -3.97 -0.98
CA PHE A 203 5.43 -4.16 0.45
C PHE A 203 6.19 -5.48 0.66
N PRO A 204 7.50 -5.43 1.00
CA PRO A 204 8.34 -6.63 1.14
C PRO A 204 7.85 -7.65 2.17
N LEU A 205 7.11 -7.18 3.19
CA LEU A 205 6.55 -8.02 4.25
C LEU A 205 5.11 -8.45 3.97
N PHE A 206 4.63 -8.30 2.74
CA PHE A 206 3.31 -8.80 2.37
C PHE A 206 3.23 -10.31 2.55
N GLY A 207 2.26 -10.78 3.34
CA GLY A 207 2.15 -12.19 3.68
C GLY A 207 3.19 -12.71 4.67
N ALA A 208 4.01 -11.85 5.28
CA ALA A 208 5.01 -12.28 6.26
C ALA A 208 4.40 -12.99 7.49
N LEU A 209 3.12 -12.70 7.81
CA LEU A 209 2.36 -13.35 8.87
C LEU A 209 1.22 -14.23 8.34
N ALA A 210 1.32 -14.78 7.12
CA ALA A 210 0.27 -15.61 6.51
C ALA A 210 -0.17 -16.83 7.36
N GLY A 211 0.67 -17.28 8.31
CA GLY A 211 0.33 -18.34 9.27
C GLY A 211 -0.59 -17.90 10.43
N ARG A 212 -0.91 -16.60 10.56
CA ARG A 212 -1.80 -16.06 11.59
C ARG A 212 -3.12 -15.58 10.96
N SER A 213 -4.22 -15.74 11.70
CA SER A 213 -5.50 -15.17 11.28
C SER A 213 -5.43 -13.64 11.28
N GLN A 214 -6.21 -12.98 10.41
CA GLN A 214 -6.27 -11.51 10.38
C GLN A 214 -6.68 -10.94 11.75
N LYS A 215 -7.57 -11.62 12.48
CA LYS A 215 -7.91 -11.30 13.87
C LYS A 215 -6.68 -11.39 14.78
N GLY A 216 -5.92 -12.48 14.72
CA GLY A 216 -4.71 -12.63 15.53
C GLY A 216 -3.60 -11.60 15.22
N ILE A 217 -3.55 -11.08 13.99
CA ILE A 217 -2.63 -9.99 13.62
C ILE A 217 -3.12 -8.64 14.16
N MET A 218 -4.44 -8.40 14.17
CA MET A 218 -5.02 -7.21 14.83
C MET A 218 -4.84 -7.27 16.35
N ASP A 219 -5.08 -8.42 16.98
CA ASP A 219 -4.87 -8.61 18.42
C ASP A 219 -3.37 -8.41 18.79
N LEU A 220 -2.44 -8.79 17.90
CA LEU A 220 -1.01 -8.46 18.04
C LEU A 220 -0.78 -6.94 17.97
N ALA A 221 -1.36 -6.24 16.99
CA ALA A 221 -1.22 -4.79 16.88
C ALA A 221 -1.78 -4.06 18.13
N ASP A 222 -2.90 -4.53 18.67
CA ASP A 222 -3.52 -3.97 19.88
C ASP A 222 -2.64 -4.17 21.12
N ARG A 223 -1.97 -5.33 21.27
CA ARG A 223 -0.98 -5.51 22.34
C ARG A 223 0.21 -4.55 22.20
N LEU A 224 0.75 -4.37 20.99
CA LEU A 224 1.89 -3.47 20.78
C LEU A 224 1.53 -2.00 21.00
N LEU A 225 0.27 -1.61 20.75
CA LEU A 225 -0.26 -0.32 21.15
C LEU A 225 -0.31 -0.19 22.68
N ALA A 226 -0.81 -1.21 23.38
CA ALA A 226 -0.87 -1.23 24.84
C ALA A 226 0.53 -1.20 25.51
N GLU A 227 1.51 -1.87 24.90
CA GLU A 227 2.91 -1.89 25.34
C GLU A 227 3.67 -0.58 25.00
N GLY A 228 3.05 0.32 24.22
CA GLY A 228 3.64 1.60 23.81
C GLY A 228 4.76 1.45 22.77
N LEU A 229 4.78 0.36 22.00
CA LEU A 229 5.71 0.13 20.89
C LEU A 229 5.15 0.71 19.58
N LEU A 230 3.83 0.71 19.45
CA LEU A 230 3.09 1.44 18.43
C LEU A 230 2.28 2.56 19.08
N GLU A 231 1.99 3.60 18.32
CA GLU A 231 0.99 4.60 18.68
C GLU A 231 0.06 4.85 17.50
N GLN A 232 -1.14 5.29 17.83
CA GLN A 232 -2.19 5.61 16.88
C GLN A 232 -2.32 7.12 16.76
N PHE A 233 -2.43 7.63 15.52
CA PHE A 233 -2.64 9.05 15.26
C PHE A 233 -3.76 9.25 14.23
N GLU A 234 -4.44 10.39 14.33
CA GLU A 234 -5.53 10.75 13.42
C GLU A 234 -5.02 11.63 12.29
N GLN A 235 -5.34 11.27 11.05
CA GLN A 235 -5.08 12.09 9.88
C GLN A 235 -6.25 11.96 8.91
N ASN A 236 -6.86 13.09 8.53
CA ASN A 236 -8.00 13.15 7.61
C ASN A 236 -9.17 12.23 8.03
N GLY A 237 -9.42 12.09 9.34
CA GLY A 237 -10.47 11.22 9.89
C GLY A 237 -10.15 9.72 9.84
N TYR A 238 -8.92 9.34 9.53
CA TYR A 238 -8.44 7.97 9.59
C TYR A 238 -7.45 7.77 10.72
N SER A 239 -7.64 6.65 11.42
CA SER A 239 -6.80 6.23 12.52
C SER A 239 -5.64 5.35 12.04
N LEU A 240 -4.43 5.90 12.06
CA LEU A 240 -3.22 5.36 11.43
C LEU A 240 -2.20 4.92 12.48
N LEU A 241 -1.32 3.99 12.13
CA LEU A 241 -0.26 3.48 13.01
C LEU A 241 1.09 4.10 12.68
N ARG A 242 1.87 4.42 13.72
CA ARG A 242 3.31 4.74 13.62
C ARG A 242 4.08 4.09 14.77
N LEU A 243 5.40 3.99 14.61
CA LEU A 243 6.30 3.52 15.66
C LEU A 243 6.55 4.62 16.69
N THR A 244 6.55 4.26 17.97
CA THR A 244 7.08 5.12 19.04
C THR A 244 8.61 5.03 19.06
N ALA A 245 9.27 5.91 19.84
CA ALA A 245 10.71 5.80 20.09
C ALA A 245 11.10 4.43 20.67
N ARG A 246 10.25 3.84 21.53
CA ARG A 246 10.45 2.52 22.12
C ARG A 246 10.34 1.40 21.06
N GLY A 247 9.37 1.50 20.16
CA GLY A 247 9.23 0.58 19.03
C GLY A 247 10.42 0.64 18.06
N GLN A 248 10.93 1.84 17.77
CA GLN A 248 12.13 2.03 16.94
C GLN A 248 13.38 1.44 17.60
N ALA A 249 13.54 1.62 18.91
CA ALA A 249 14.67 1.07 19.67
C ALA A 249 14.68 -0.46 19.65
N LEU A 250 13.52 -1.11 19.86
CA LEU A 250 13.39 -2.57 19.77
C LEU A 250 13.73 -3.08 18.36
N LEU A 251 13.24 -2.41 17.31
CA LEU A 251 13.53 -2.81 15.93
C LEU A 251 15.02 -2.69 15.57
N SER A 252 15.69 -1.67 16.14
CA SER A 252 17.11 -1.36 15.90
C SER A 252 18.08 -2.19 16.75
N ALA A 253 17.60 -2.83 17.83
CA ALA A 253 18.42 -3.71 18.65
C ALA A 253 18.84 -4.95 17.82
N PRO A 254 20.12 -5.35 17.80
CA PRO A 254 20.53 -6.59 17.17
C PRO A 254 19.75 -7.76 17.80
N GLU A 255 19.33 -8.70 16.96
CA GLU A 255 18.61 -9.90 17.40
C GLU A 255 19.53 -10.71 18.33
N GLU A 256 19.34 -10.59 19.65
CA GLU A 256 20.02 -11.46 20.61
C GLU A 256 19.52 -12.89 20.33
N GLN A 257 20.41 -13.70 19.76
CA GLN A 257 20.18 -15.11 19.53
C GLN A 257 20.14 -15.80 20.90
N GLU A 258 18.94 -15.93 21.47
CA GLU A 258 18.69 -16.97 22.48
C GLU A 258 18.74 -18.33 21.76
N GLU A 259 19.95 -18.92 21.76
CA GLU A 259 20.14 -20.34 21.55
C GLU A 259 19.28 -21.11 22.56
N LYS A 260 18.26 -21.82 22.07
CA LYS A 260 17.64 -22.92 22.82
C LYS A 260 17.54 -24.16 21.96
N GLN A 261 18.69 -24.84 21.95
CA GLN A 261 18.96 -26.28 21.87
C GLN A 261 17.83 -27.21 21.38
N GLU A 262 18.17 -27.93 20.32
CA GLU A 262 17.54 -29.17 19.86
C GLU A 262 17.60 -30.28 20.93
N GLU A 263 16.57 -31.12 20.94
CA GLU A 263 16.66 -32.54 21.32
C GLU A 263 15.94 -33.38 20.25
N PRO A 264 16.38 -34.62 19.97
CA PRO A 264 16.13 -35.33 18.71
C PRO A 264 15.14 -36.52 18.81
N GLY A 265 14.64 -36.95 17.64
CA GLY A 265 13.94 -38.23 17.42
C GLY A 265 12.43 -38.14 17.56
N VAL A 266 11.59 -38.61 16.63
CA VAL A 266 11.58 -39.97 16.06
C VAL A 266 11.03 -39.96 14.62
N ALA A 267 11.65 -40.78 13.78
CA ALA A 267 11.31 -41.05 12.39
C ALA A 267 10.01 -41.86 12.20
N ARG A 268 9.30 -41.59 11.10
CA ARG A 268 8.63 -42.52 10.14
C ARG A 268 7.62 -41.72 9.31
N GLY A 269 7.55 -41.81 7.99
CA GLY A 269 8.23 -42.67 7.05
C GLY A 269 8.11 -42.10 5.63
N ASP A 270 9.11 -42.47 4.85
CA ASP A 270 9.33 -42.20 3.44
C ASP A 270 8.28 -42.91 2.56
N ALA A 271 7.85 -42.21 1.51
CA ALA A 271 7.38 -42.79 0.26
C ALA A 271 7.65 -41.79 -0.86
N GLY A 272 8.83 -41.93 -1.47
CA GLY A 272 9.23 -41.26 -2.71
C GLY A 272 8.28 -41.52 -3.89
N THR A 273 7.96 -40.46 -4.65
CA THR A 273 8.37 -40.16 -6.07
C THR A 273 7.69 -41.07 -7.15
N PRO A 274 7.51 -40.67 -8.43
CA PRO A 274 7.87 -39.44 -9.14
C PRO A 274 6.76 -38.80 -10.01
N ALA A 275 7.16 -37.73 -10.71
CA ALA A 275 6.40 -36.93 -11.68
C ALA A 275 5.60 -37.71 -12.74
N ALA A 276 4.43 -37.18 -13.09
CA ALA A 276 3.83 -37.35 -14.42
C ALA A 276 2.94 -36.15 -14.75
N GLN A 277 3.28 -35.45 -15.84
CA GLN A 277 2.40 -34.51 -16.52
C GLN A 277 1.17 -35.27 -17.01
N GLY A 278 -0.02 -34.94 -16.49
CA GLY A 278 -1.28 -35.51 -16.92
C GLY A 278 -2.13 -34.46 -17.62
N GLN A 279 -2.25 -34.56 -18.94
CA GLN A 279 -3.08 -33.73 -19.82
C GLN A 279 -4.61 -33.85 -19.54
N GLY A 280 -5.02 -34.43 -18.41
CA GLY A 280 -6.41 -34.56 -17.94
C GLY A 280 -6.81 -33.60 -16.81
N GLN A 281 -5.87 -32.99 -16.07
CA GLN A 281 -6.19 -32.05 -14.99
C GLN A 281 -6.65 -30.68 -15.50
N GLY A 282 -6.14 -30.25 -16.66
CA GLY A 282 -6.54 -29.00 -17.30
C GLY A 282 -7.99 -29.03 -17.77
N ASP A 283 -8.46 -30.17 -18.27
CA ASP A 283 -9.81 -30.32 -18.80
C ASP A 283 -10.86 -30.21 -17.68
N LEU A 284 -10.71 -30.97 -16.59
CA LEU A 284 -11.68 -30.91 -15.49
C LEU A 284 -11.71 -29.55 -14.80
N PHE A 285 -10.54 -28.93 -14.59
CA PHE A 285 -10.48 -27.59 -13.99
C PHE A 285 -11.21 -26.55 -14.84
N GLU A 286 -11.05 -26.58 -16.17
CA GLU A 286 -11.78 -25.67 -17.06
C GLU A 286 -13.28 -25.97 -17.11
N ARG A 287 -13.71 -27.24 -17.05
CA ARG A 287 -15.14 -27.60 -16.92
C ARG A 287 -15.75 -27.07 -15.63
N LEU A 288 -15.05 -27.20 -14.51
CA LEU A 288 -15.47 -26.65 -13.22
C LEU A 288 -15.50 -25.11 -13.23
N ARG A 289 -14.57 -24.47 -13.93
CA ARG A 289 -14.54 -23.01 -14.10
C ARG A 289 -15.72 -22.52 -14.94
N ALA A 290 -16.05 -23.23 -16.02
CA ALA A 290 -17.19 -22.94 -16.89
C ALA A 290 -18.51 -23.11 -16.13
N TRP A 291 -18.68 -24.22 -15.41
CA TRP A 291 -19.82 -24.45 -14.53
C TRP A 291 -19.99 -23.30 -13.52
N ARG A 292 -18.93 -22.94 -12.80
CA ARG A 292 -18.98 -21.86 -11.80
C ARG A 292 -19.40 -20.53 -12.43
N LEU A 293 -18.92 -20.22 -13.64
CA LEU A 293 -19.30 -18.99 -14.34
C LEU A 293 -20.78 -18.99 -14.75
N ALA A 294 -21.31 -20.14 -15.19
CA ALA A 294 -22.72 -20.29 -15.53
C ALA A 294 -23.60 -20.11 -14.29
N THR A 295 -23.33 -20.85 -13.22
CA THR A 295 -24.08 -20.76 -11.96
C THR A 295 -23.99 -19.36 -11.33
N ALA A 296 -22.83 -18.69 -11.45
CA ALA A 296 -22.64 -17.32 -10.96
C ALA A 296 -23.53 -16.30 -11.68
N ARG A 297 -23.71 -16.47 -12.99
CA ARG A 297 -24.60 -15.66 -13.81
C ARG A 297 -26.07 -15.91 -13.46
N GLU A 298 -26.45 -17.16 -13.22
CA GLU A 298 -27.83 -17.52 -12.84
C GLU A 298 -28.26 -16.89 -11.51
N ILE A 299 -27.34 -16.79 -10.55
CA ILE A 299 -27.62 -16.23 -9.21
C ILE A 299 -27.24 -14.75 -9.06
N ASP A 300 -26.83 -14.10 -10.16
CA ASP A 300 -26.36 -12.70 -10.22
C ASP A 300 -25.31 -12.35 -9.16
N LYS A 301 -24.28 -13.19 -9.02
CA LYS A 301 -23.17 -12.97 -8.08
C LYS A 301 -21.82 -13.21 -8.73
N PRO A 302 -20.74 -12.55 -8.27
CA PRO A 302 -19.40 -12.82 -8.78
C PRO A 302 -18.98 -14.30 -8.59
N PRO A 303 -18.27 -14.94 -9.55
CA PRO A 303 -17.94 -16.38 -9.50
C PRO A 303 -17.23 -16.85 -8.23
N TYR A 304 -16.38 -16.01 -7.63
CA TYR A 304 -15.65 -16.35 -6.40
C TYR A 304 -16.57 -16.54 -5.18
N VAL A 305 -17.83 -16.09 -5.24
CA VAL A 305 -18.82 -16.29 -4.16
C VAL A 305 -19.26 -17.75 -4.08
N ILE A 306 -19.34 -18.45 -5.21
CA ILE A 306 -19.68 -19.88 -5.26
C ILE A 306 -18.53 -20.70 -4.68
N CYS A 307 -17.33 -20.59 -5.26
CA CYS A 307 -16.11 -21.20 -4.76
C CYS A 307 -14.85 -20.50 -5.32
N HIS A 308 -13.75 -20.54 -4.57
CA HIS A 308 -12.47 -19.96 -5.00
C HIS A 308 -11.74 -20.89 -5.98
N ASP A 309 -10.83 -20.34 -6.81
CA ASP A 309 -10.03 -21.13 -7.75
C ASP A 309 -9.17 -22.19 -7.05
N SER A 310 -8.72 -21.92 -5.82
CA SER A 310 -8.01 -22.91 -5.01
C SER A 310 -8.86 -24.15 -4.76
N THR A 311 -10.12 -23.96 -4.36
CA THR A 311 -11.06 -25.06 -4.12
C THR A 311 -11.38 -25.81 -5.42
N LEU A 312 -11.51 -25.11 -6.56
CA LEU A 312 -11.69 -25.78 -7.86
C LEU A 312 -10.47 -26.62 -8.27
N ARG A 313 -9.25 -26.14 -8.02
CA ARG A 313 -8.03 -26.92 -8.25
C ARG A 313 -7.95 -28.13 -7.33
N ASP A 314 -8.32 -27.96 -6.06
CA ASP A 314 -8.35 -29.06 -5.09
C ASP A 314 -9.40 -30.12 -5.49
N ILE A 315 -10.57 -29.72 -5.98
CA ILE A 315 -11.58 -30.64 -6.54
C ILE A 315 -11.06 -31.34 -7.80
N ALA A 316 -10.43 -30.59 -8.71
CA ALA A 316 -9.87 -31.16 -9.94
C ALA A 316 -8.72 -32.14 -9.65
N ALA A 317 -7.95 -31.93 -8.58
CA ALA A 317 -6.87 -32.82 -8.15
C ALA A 317 -7.39 -34.04 -7.39
N ALA A 318 -8.45 -33.89 -6.58
CA ALA A 318 -8.98 -34.96 -5.75
C ALA A 318 -9.99 -35.89 -6.45
N HIS A 319 -10.61 -35.44 -7.55
CA HIS A 319 -11.64 -36.19 -8.29
C HIS A 319 -12.71 -36.85 -7.37
N PRO A 320 -13.40 -36.08 -6.51
CA PRO A 320 -14.33 -36.65 -5.54
C PRO A 320 -15.51 -37.36 -6.23
N GLY A 321 -15.75 -38.61 -5.86
CA GLY A 321 -16.86 -39.42 -6.38
C GLY A 321 -18.12 -39.34 -5.52
N SER A 322 -18.01 -38.81 -4.30
CA SER A 322 -19.10 -38.74 -3.30
C SER A 322 -19.15 -37.38 -2.59
N LEU A 323 -20.31 -37.03 -2.04
CA LEU A 323 -20.46 -35.82 -1.20
C LEU A 323 -19.56 -35.86 0.04
N ALA A 324 -19.27 -37.05 0.57
CA ALA A 324 -18.38 -37.24 1.70
C ALA A 324 -16.94 -36.82 1.35
N GLU A 325 -16.42 -37.28 0.21
CA GLU A 325 -15.11 -36.87 -0.30
C GLU A 325 -15.07 -35.37 -0.62
N LEU A 326 -16.15 -34.82 -1.20
CA LEU A 326 -16.24 -33.40 -1.51
C LEU A 326 -16.20 -32.53 -0.24
N SER A 327 -16.78 -33.01 0.88
CA SER A 327 -16.77 -32.34 2.18
C SER A 327 -15.38 -32.26 2.82
N ALA A 328 -14.46 -33.17 2.46
CA ALA A 328 -13.09 -33.17 2.97
C ALA A 328 -12.23 -32.07 2.31
N ILE A 329 -12.72 -31.46 1.22
CA ILE A 329 -11.99 -30.45 0.46
C ILE A 329 -12.10 -29.08 1.13
N LYS A 330 -10.94 -28.43 1.33
CA LYS A 330 -10.85 -27.11 1.97
C LYS A 330 -11.64 -26.07 1.17
N GLY A 331 -12.71 -25.57 1.79
CA GLY A 331 -13.62 -24.58 1.19
C GLY A 331 -15.02 -25.12 0.86
N MET A 332 -15.23 -26.44 0.94
CA MET A 332 -16.54 -27.10 0.76
C MET A 332 -17.26 -27.31 2.09
N GLY A 333 -17.63 -26.20 2.74
CA GLY A 333 -18.42 -26.23 3.97
C GLY A 333 -19.87 -26.71 3.76
N PRO A 334 -20.59 -27.06 4.84
CA PRO A 334 -21.91 -27.71 4.77
C PRO A 334 -22.95 -26.93 3.96
N GLN A 335 -22.92 -25.60 4.04
CA GLN A 335 -23.83 -24.73 3.27
C GLN A 335 -23.57 -24.77 1.76
N ARG A 336 -22.29 -24.85 1.33
CA ARG A 336 -21.93 -24.95 -0.10
C ARG A 336 -22.13 -26.36 -0.63
N LEU A 337 -21.88 -27.37 0.21
CA LEU A 337 -22.16 -28.77 -0.10
C LEU A 337 -23.65 -28.97 -0.37
N ALA A 338 -24.52 -28.42 0.48
CA ALA A 338 -25.97 -28.47 0.30
C ALA A 338 -26.45 -27.72 -0.94
N ALA A 339 -25.83 -26.58 -1.28
CA ALA A 339 -26.24 -25.74 -2.40
C ALA A 339 -25.72 -26.23 -3.77
N TYR A 340 -24.50 -26.77 -3.82
CA TYR A 340 -23.78 -27.00 -5.08
C TYR A 340 -23.13 -28.39 -5.20
N GLY A 341 -23.18 -29.23 -4.16
CA GLY A 341 -22.45 -30.50 -4.11
C GLY A 341 -22.79 -31.44 -5.25
N GLU A 342 -24.09 -31.65 -5.53
CA GLU A 342 -24.55 -32.51 -6.63
C GLU A 342 -24.13 -31.97 -8.00
N GLN A 343 -24.21 -30.66 -8.21
CA GLN A 343 -23.81 -30.03 -9.48
C GLN A 343 -22.30 -30.18 -9.73
N ILE A 344 -21.49 -30.04 -8.69
CA ILE A 344 -20.04 -30.26 -8.78
C ILE A 344 -19.72 -31.72 -9.11
N LEU A 345 -20.38 -32.67 -8.44
CA LEU A 345 -20.19 -34.10 -8.72
C LEU A 345 -20.58 -34.47 -10.15
N CYS A 346 -21.63 -33.84 -10.69
CA CYS A 346 -22.04 -34.00 -12.08
C CYS A 346 -20.92 -33.57 -13.06
N VAL A 347 -20.32 -32.40 -12.83
CA VAL A 347 -19.20 -31.88 -13.64
C VAL A 347 -17.94 -32.74 -13.53
N VAL A 348 -17.70 -33.31 -12.34
CA VAL A 348 -16.58 -34.23 -12.09
C VAL A 348 -16.78 -35.56 -12.83
N ARG A 349 -18.00 -36.12 -12.83
CA ARG A 349 -18.35 -37.36 -13.55
C ARG A 349 -18.41 -37.17 -15.07
N GLY A 350 -18.62 -35.94 -15.54
CA GLY A 350 -18.71 -35.63 -16.97
C GLY A 350 -20.10 -35.84 -17.55
N ASP A 351 -21.12 -36.02 -16.71
CA ASP A 351 -22.51 -36.16 -17.13
C ASP A 351 -23.06 -34.78 -17.51
N GLN A 352 -23.03 -34.42 -18.80
CA GLN A 352 -23.72 -33.23 -19.26
C GLN A 352 -25.20 -33.54 -19.44
N GLY A 353 -26.03 -32.99 -18.55
CA GLY A 353 -27.48 -32.83 -18.76
C GLY A 353 -27.77 -31.50 -19.43
#